data_AF-A0A1W9V5A5-F1
#
_entry.id   AF-A0A1W9V5A5-F1
#
_cell.length_a   1.000
_cell.length_b   1.000
_cell.length_c   1.000
_cell.angle_alpha   90.00
_cell.angle_beta   90.00
_cell.angle_gamma   90.00
#
_symmetry.space_group_name_H-M   'P 1'
#
loop_
_entity.id
_entity.type
_entity.pdbx_description
1 polymer ?
#
loop_
_entity_poly.entity_id
_entity_poly.type
_entity_poly.pdbx_seq_one_letter_code
_entity_poly.pdbx_strand_id
1 'polypeptide(L)'
;MSTSKNLSRRDFLKLSALGLGSLALRPWTKAFTLGDFPDSERLGRVCVGKVHLRIRPDYDSQTVAVLYEDAVVPWLREVVGHWPGRNNQRWIETPQGYIWAPYLQPVVNQPNDPVNALLIGGDNPGMWVEVTIPWVNVTLDNDDPQSPWLKHQVEKNLPIRFYYSQVLWVDQIKTGTDGNIWYRVNERYGNPGDIFWAPAQAFRVIMPEEVTPITPEVEDKRIEIDVNYSRQFLSCYEGNTEVYFCRISSGRGKNSTPLSAYGAPGYPPTSHGCVNVSPEDAKWIFRWTHPAVPFETGDVTISGEGSTRIIVKEW
;
A
#
# COMPACT_ATOMS: atom_id res chain seq x y z
N MET A 1 37.62 -47.64 2.39
CA MET A 1 38.29 -47.28 1.11
C MET A 1 37.24 -46.69 0.18
N SER A 2 37.31 -45.38 -0.03
CA SER A 2 36.44 -44.63 -0.94
C SER A 2 37.12 -44.54 -2.30
N THR A 3 36.49 -45.05 -3.35
CA THR A 3 36.94 -44.81 -4.73
C THR A 3 36.26 -43.55 -5.26
N SER A 4 37.01 -42.45 -5.32
CA SER A 4 36.62 -41.22 -6.01
C SER A 4 36.52 -41.50 -7.52
N LYS A 5 35.31 -41.44 -8.08
CA LYS A 5 35.13 -41.42 -9.54
C LYS A 5 35.64 -40.07 -10.07
N ASN A 6 36.77 -40.09 -10.79
CA ASN A 6 37.28 -38.93 -11.49
C ASN A 6 36.36 -38.58 -12.66
N LEU A 7 35.72 -37.41 -12.59
CA LEU A 7 34.96 -36.83 -13.70
C LEU A 7 35.90 -36.57 -14.88
N SER A 8 35.60 -37.16 -16.05
CA SER A 8 36.40 -36.91 -17.24
C SER A 8 36.11 -35.50 -17.79
N ARG A 9 37.05 -34.91 -18.54
CA ARG A 9 36.86 -33.59 -19.20
C ARG A 9 35.60 -33.55 -20.07
N ARG A 10 35.21 -34.69 -20.64
CA ARG A 10 34.00 -34.83 -21.46
C ARG A 10 32.73 -34.83 -20.61
N ASP A 11 32.79 -35.37 -19.39
CA ASP A 11 31.67 -35.34 -18.45
C ASP A 11 31.51 -33.95 -17.82
N PHE A 12 32.62 -33.25 -17.56
CA PHE A 12 32.61 -31.84 -17.15
C PHE A 12 31.95 -30.97 -18.22
N LEU A 13 32.32 -31.11 -19.50
CA LEU A 13 31.70 -30.35 -20.60
C LEU A 13 30.19 -30.65 -20.75
N LYS A 14 29.76 -31.90 -20.53
CA LYS A 14 28.33 -32.25 -20.52
C LYS A 14 27.59 -31.62 -19.33
N LEU A 15 28.19 -31.62 -18.14
CA LEU A 15 27.65 -30.97 -16.94
C LEU A 15 27.61 -29.45 -17.10
N SER A 16 28.63 -28.82 -17.70
CA SER A 16 28.64 -27.39 -18.02
C SER A 16 27.60 -27.04 -19.09
N ALA A 17 27.41 -27.88 -20.10
CA ALA A 17 26.37 -27.69 -21.12
C ALA A 17 24.96 -27.83 -20.53
N LEU A 18 24.74 -28.75 -19.58
CA LEU A 18 23.47 -28.87 -18.86
C LEU A 18 23.23 -27.68 -17.91
N GLY A 19 24.25 -27.19 -17.22
CA GLY A 19 24.15 -26.00 -16.34
C GLY A 19 23.91 -24.70 -17.11
N LEU A 20 24.52 -24.53 -18.29
CA LEU A 20 24.26 -23.40 -19.18
C LEU A 20 22.91 -23.52 -19.90
N GLY A 21 22.49 -24.74 -20.26
CA GLY A 21 21.18 -25.01 -20.84
C GLY A 21 20.03 -24.74 -19.86
N SER A 22 20.19 -25.04 -18.57
CA SER A 22 19.21 -24.69 -17.53
C SER A 22 19.10 -23.18 -17.27
N LEU A 23 20.19 -22.43 -17.44
CA LEU A 23 20.18 -20.96 -17.35
C LEU A 23 19.56 -20.32 -18.59
N ALA A 24 19.67 -20.96 -19.76
CA ALA A 24 19.06 -20.52 -21.02
C ALA A 24 17.55 -20.86 -21.14
N LEU A 25 17.03 -21.73 -20.26
CA LEU A 25 15.61 -22.12 -20.20
C LEU A 25 14.78 -21.30 -19.20
N ARG A 26 15.32 -20.22 -18.62
CA ARG A 26 14.44 -19.19 -18.08
C ARG A 26 13.64 -18.62 -19.26
N PRO A 27 12.30 -18.78 -19.29
CA PRO A 27 11.52 -18.18 -20.35
C PRO A 27 11.86 -16.69 -20.35
N TRP A 28 12.40 -16.21 -21.46
CA TRP A 28 12.51 -14.78 -21.74
C TRP A 28 11.09 -14.32 -22.10
N THR A 29 10.15 -14.50 -21.17
CA THR A 29 8.90 -13.75 -21.21
C THR A 29 9.34 -12.30 -21.11
N LYS A 30 8.96 -11.49 -22.09
CA LYS A 30 9.01 -10.03 -21.93
C LYS A 30 8.06 -9.70 -20.79
N ALA A 31 8.59 -9.78 -19.56
CA ALA A 31 7.88 -9.33 -18.38
C ALA A 31 7.49 -7.87 -18.64
N PHE A 32 6.21 -7.55 -18.45
CA PHE A 32 5.77 -6.16 -18.44
C PHE A 32 6.73 -5.34 -17.57
N THR A 33 7.24 -4.23 -18.10
CA THR A 33 7.83 -3.20 -17.25
C THR A 33 6.67 -2.53 -16.50
N LEU A 34 6.34 -3.05 -15.32
CA LEU A 34 5.29 -2.51 -14.42
C LEU A 34 5.53 -1.03 -14.07
N GLY A 35 6.79 -0.61 -14.21
CA GLY A 35 7.33 0.74 -14.16
C GLY A 35 8.84 0.65 -14.31
N ASP A 36 9.50 1.80 -14.50
CA ASP A 36 10.96 1.92 -14.40
C ASP A 36 11.29 2.47 -13.00
N PHE A 37 11.30 1.58 -12.01
CA PHE A 37 11.54 1.95 -10.61
C PHE A 37 13.02 1.75 -10.26
N PRO A 38 13.61 2.64 -9.43
CA PRO A 38 14.97 2.45 -8.96
C PRO A 38 15.15 1.11 -8.22
N ASP A 39 16.28 0.45 -8.45
CA ASP A 39 16.67 -0.74 -7.70
C ASP A 39 17.23 -0.33 -6.33
N SER A 40 16.38 -0.39 -5.31
CA SER A 40 16.69 -0.02 -3.94
C SER A 40 15.79 -0.78 -2.97
N GLU A 41 16.35 -1.21 -1.84
CA GLU A 41 15.63 -1.93 -0.79
C GLU A 41 14.43 -1.13 -0.24
N ARG A 42 14.60 0.19 -0.11
CA ARG A 42 13.55 1.11 0.32
C ARG A 42 13.36 2.19 -0.73
N LEU A 43 12.10 2.51 -1.00
CA LEU A 43 11.70 3.54 -1.96
C LEU A 43 10.73 4.53 -1.30
N GLY A 44 10.67 5.73 -1.85
CA GLY A 44 9.67 6.75 -1.52
C GLY A 44 8.95 7.21 -2.78
N ARG A 45 7.62 7.22 -2.77
CA ARG A 45 6.79 7.82 -3.83
C ARG A 45 6.39 9.24 -3.44
N VAL A 46 6.56 10.19 -4.35
CA VAL A 46 6.08 11.58 -4.16
C VAL A 46 4.55 11.64 -4.19
N CYS A 47 3.95 12.14 -3.12
CA CYS A 47 2.49 12.20 -2.91
C CYS A 47 1.90 13.61 -3.05
N VAL A 48 2.66 14.54 -3.61
CA VAL A 48 2.24 15.93 -3.85
C VAL A 48 2.62 16.31 -5.27
N GLY A 49 1.92 17.29 -5.85
CA GLY A 49 2.13 17.70 -7.25
C GLY A 49 3.59 18.00 -7.62
N LYS A 50 4.39 18.50 -6.67
CA LYS A 50 5.80 18.86 -6.89
C LYS A 50 6.60 18.92 -5.58
N VAL A 51 7.83 18.42 -5.60
CA VAL A 51 8.81 18.54 -4.50
C VAL A 51 10.14 19.10 -4.99
N HIS A 52 10.83 19.81 -4.09
CA HIS A 52 12.17 20.34 -4.32
C HIS A 52 13.19 19.50 -3.55
N LEU A 53 14.15 18.88 -4.24
CA LEU A 53 15.28 18.20 -3.60
C LEU A 53 16.29 19.24 -3.16
N ARG A 54 16.65 19.20 -1.89
CA ARG A 54 17.58 20.15 -1.26
C ARG A 54 18.97 19.55 -1.13
N ILE A 55 20.04 20.36 -1.23
CA ILE A 55 21.42 19.88 -1.00
C ILE A 55 21.70 19.49 0.44
N ARG A 56 20.92 19.99 1.39
CA ARG A 56 20.96 19.68 2.81
C ARG A 56 19.53 19.47 3.31
N PRO A 57 19.32 18.74 4.42
CA PRO A 57 18.02 18.62 5.05
C PRO A 57 17.66 19.93 5.75
N ASP A 58 17.35 20.96 4.97
CA ASP A 58 17.02 22.30 5.44
C ASP A 58 16.11 22.98 4.41
N TYR A 59 15.05 23.61 4.88
CA TYR A 59 14.06 24.27 4.04
C TYR A 59 14.64 25.40 3.19
N ASP A 60 15.61 26.16 3.72
CA ASP A 60 16.25 27.29 3.05
C ASP A 60 17.47 26.86 2.21
N SER A 61 17.82 25.59 2.25
CA SER A 61 18.90 25.03 1.43
C SER A 61 18.62 25.17 -0.07
N GLN A 62 19.68 25.28 -0.87
CA GLN A 62 19.56 25.31 -2.33
C GLN A 62 18.86 24.05 -2.86
N THR A 63 18.00 24.24 -3.87
CA THR A 63 17.36 23.17 -4.63
C THR A 63 18.31 22.64 -5.71
N VAL A 64 18.52 21.32 -5.76
CA VAL A 64 19.30 20.63 -6.79
C VAL A 64 18.47 20.00 -7.89
N ALA A 65 17.24 19.60 -7.58
CA ALA A 65 16.33 19.02 -8.55
C ALA A 65 14.87 19.25 -8.14
N VAL A 66 13.97 19.03 -9.10
CA VAL A 66 12.54 19.04 -8.88
C VAL A 66 11.99 17.69 -9.31
N LEU A 67 11.17 17.09 -8.45
CA LEU A 67 10.40 15.89 -8.79
C LEU A 67 8.92 16.21 -8.75
N TYR A 68 8.15 15.47 -9.53
CA TYR A 68 6.71 15.61 -9.63
C TYR A 68 6.00 14.44 -8.94
N GLU A 69 4.69 14.56 -8.83
CA GLU A 69 3.82 13.49 -8.33
C GLU A 69 4.15 12.14 -8.97
N ASP A 70 4.08 11.08 -8.15
CA ASP A 70 4.38 9.69 -8.51
C ASP A 70 5.83 9.39 -8.90
N ALA A 71 6.74 10.36 -8.85
CA ALA A 71 8.16 10.08 -8.92
C ALA A 71 8.55 9.17 -7.75
N VAL A 72 9.35 8.14 -8.06
CA VAL A 72 9.84 7.16 -7.09
C VAL A 72 11.34 7.35 -6.93
N VAL A 73 11.80 7.45 -5.68
CA VAL A 73 13.21 7.67 -5.34
C VAL A 73 13.72 6.63 -4.37
N PRO A 74 15.03 6.29 -4.38
CA PRO A 74 15.65 5.54 -3.30
C PRO A 74 15.52 6.29 -1.97
N TRP A 75 15.11 5.56 -0.94
CA TRP A 75 15.03 6.06 0.43
C TRP A 75 16.22 5.49 1.21
N LEU A 76 17.29 6.28 1.35
CA LEU A 76 18.51 5.79 2.01
C LEU A 76 18.36 5.78 3.54
N ARG A 77 17.92 6.90 4.11
CA ARG A 77 17.66 7.03 5.56
C ARG A 77 16.84 8.27 5.89
N GLU A 78 16.32 8.29 7.11
CA GLU A 78 15.73 9.46 7.73
C GLU A 78 16.83 10.29 8.45
N VAL A 79 16.79 11.60 8.27
CA VAL A 79 17.63 12.58 8.97
C VAL A 79 16.78 13.71 9.53
N VAL A 80 17.31 14.46 10.49
CA VAL A 80 16.64 15.63 11.09
C VAL A 80 17.18 16.90 10.48
N GLY A 81 16.28 17.84 10.18
CA GLY A 81 16.60 19.04 9.42
C GLY A 81 15.58 20.15 9.60
N HIS A 82 16.02 21.41 9.53
CA HIS A 82 15.17 22.56 9.80
C HIS A 82 14.06 22.71 8.75
N TRP A 83 12.80 22.74 9.21
CA TRP A 83 11.64 23.16 8.45
C TRP A 83 10.84 24.18 9.28
N PRO A 84 10.84 25.47 8.90
CA PRO A 84 10.17 26.53 9.66
C PRO A 84 8.68 26.23 9.92
N GLY A 85 8.24 26.36 11.17
CA GLY A 85 6.83 26.24 11.55
C GLY A 85 6.24 24.83 11.47
N ARG A 86 7.07 23.78 11.38
CA ARG A 86 6.62 22.38 11.40
C ARG A 86 6.99 21.67 12.69
N ASN A 87 6.12 20.78 13.14
CA ASN A 87 6.47 19.78 14.15
C ASN A 87 7.31 18.64 13.55
N ASN A 88 7.04 18.23 12.31
CA ASN A 88 7.83 17.20 11.63
C ASN A 88 9.07 17.82 10.98
N GLN A 89 10.23 17.55 11.58
CA GLN A 89 11.56 17.98 11.14
C GLN A 89 12.33 16.86 10.42
N ARG A 90 11.63 15.81 9.97
CA ARG A 90 12.26 14.65 9.31
C ARG A 90 12.39 14.87 7.81
N TRP A 91 13.54 14.48 7.29
CA TRP A 91 13.91 14.51 5.90
C TRP A 91 14.41 13.14 5.46
N ILE A 92 14.21 12.81 4.20
CA ILE A 92 14.68 11.58 3.57
C ILE A 92 15.88 11.92 2.73
N GLU A 93 16.99 11.24 3.00
CA GLU A 93 18.18 11.27 2.17
C GLU A 93 17.98 10.36 0.95
N THR A 94 18.17 10.93 -0.24
CA THR A 94 18.24 10.22 -1.52
C THR A 94 19.65 10.40 -2.09
N PRO A 95 20.06 9.64 -3.13
CA PRO A 95 21.37 9.80 -3.74
C PRO A 95 21.63 11.20 -4.33
N GLN A 96 20.57 11.97 -4.61
CA GLN A 96 20.67 13.29 -5.25
C GLN A 96 20.45 14.46 -4.28
N GLY A 97 19.90 14.22 -3.08
CA GLY A 97 19.62 15.27 -2.11
C GLY A 97 18.61 14.85 -1.05
N TYR A 98 17.96 15.84 -0.44
CA TYR A 98 17.05 15.64 0.69
C TYR A 98 15.64 16.11 0.35
N ILE A 99 14.65 15.30 0.72
CA ILE A 99 13.22 15.58 0.55
C ILE A 99 12.57 15.56 1.93
N TRP A 100 11.68 16.51 2.22
CA TRP A 100 10.96 16.49 3.49
C TRP A 100 10.01 15.29 3.57
N ALA A 101 10.12 14.52 4.65
CA ALA A 101 9.54 13.18 4.74
C ALA A 101 8.01 13.12 4.52
N PRO A 102 7.20 14.08 5.01
CA PRO A 102 5.75 14.08 4.76
C PRO A 102 5.31 14.11 3.30
N TYR A 103 6.19 14.43 2.36
CA TYR A 103 5.87 14.40 0.93
C TYR A 103 6.07 13.04 0.28
N LEU A 104 6.62 12.07 1.01
CA LEU A 104 6.90 10.73 0.50
C LEU A 104 6.03 9.69 1.21
N GLN A 105 5.40 8.82 0.43
CA GLN A 105 4.89 7.53 0.90
C GLN A 105 6.04 6.51 0.84
N PRO A 106 6.38 5.82 1.94
CA PRO A 106 7.26 4.66 1.89
C PRO A 106 6.63 3.57 1.03
N VAL A 107 7.37 3.04 0.07
CA VAL A 107 6.92 1.99 -0.85
C VAL A 107 8.03 0.97 -1.08
N VAL A 108 7.67 -0.21 -1.58
CA VAL A 108 8.62 -1.18 -2.14
C VAL A 108 8.24 -1.54 -3.57
N ASN A 109 9.17 -2.12 -4.31
CA ASN A 109 8.92 -2.67 -5.64
C ASN A 109 9.04 -4.20 -5.59
N GLN A 110 7.92 -4.86 -5.29
CA GLN A 110 7.84 -6.32 -5.20
C GLN A 110 6.79 -6.85 -6.18
N PRO A 111 7.17 -7.11 -7.46
CA PRO A 111 6.33 -7.86 -8.39
C PRO A 111 6.05 -9.29 -7.90
N ASN A 112 4.88 -9.84 -8.24
CA ASN A 112 4.41 -11.15 -7.81
C ASN A 112 4.25 -12.11 -8.98
N ASP A 113 4.27 -13.40 -8.68
CA ASP A 113 3.84 -14.46 -9.59
C ASP A 113 2.30 -14.49 -9.65
N PRO A 114 1.67 -14.20 -10.80
CA PRO A 114 0.22 -14.18 -10.89
C PRO A 114 -0.41 -15.57 -10.75
N VAL A 115 -1.63 -15.60 -10.20
CA VAL A 115 -2.46 -16.81 -10.18
C VAL A 115 -3.31 -16.91 -11.45
N ASN A 116 -3.69 -18.12 -11.82
CA ASN A 116 -4.49 -18.41 -13.01
C ASN A 116 -5.98 -18.70 -12.70
N ALA A 117 -6.35 -18.68 -11.42
CA ALA A 117 -7.71 -18.94 -10.96
C ALA A 117 -8.04 -18.02 -9.78
N LEU A 118 -9.32 -17.63 -9.69
CA LEU A 118 -9.84 -16.87 -8.57
C LEU A 118 -9.91 -17.76 -7.32
N LEU A 119 -9.67 -17.16 -6.15
CA LEU A 119 -9.65 -17.89 -4.89
C LEU A 119 -11.06 -18.26 -4.41
N ILE A 120 -12.02 -17.33 -4.57
CA ILE A 120 -13.41 -17.50 -4.19
C ILE A 120 -14.21 -17.82 -5.46
N GLY A 121 -15.04 -18.88 -5.42
CA GLY A 121 -15.95 -19.30 -6.48
C GLY A 121 -17.43 -19.06 -6.13
N GLY A 122 -18.34 -19.67 -6.89
CA GLY A 122 -19.79 -19.59 -6.63
C GLY A 122 -20.44 -18.34 -7.22
N ASP A 123 -21.43 -17.78 -6.53
CA ASP A 123 -22.28 -16.68 -7.03
C ASP A 123 -21.54 -15.33 -7.07
N ASN A 124 -20.49 -15.15 -6.28
CA ASN A 124 -19.67 -13.94 -6.22
C ASN A 124 -18.17 -14.28 -6.30
N PRO A 125 -17.69 -14.74 -7.46
CA PRO A 125 -16.31 -15.17 -7.60
C PRO A 125 -15.34 -13.99 -7.50
N GLY A 126 -14.17 -14.23 -6.93
CA GLY A 126 -13.10 -13.24 -6.92
C GLY A 126 -12.02 -13.49 -5.88
N MET A 127 -11.21 -12.48 -5.64
CA MET A 127 -10.15 -12.51 -4.63
C MET A 127 -9.75 -11.10 -4.22
N TRP A 128 -9.36 -10.96 -2.96
CA TRP A 128 -8.72 -9.74 -2.46
C TRP A 128 -7.25 -9.73 -2.86
N VAL A 129 -6.79 -8.58 -3.33
CA VAL A 129 -5.39 -8.37 -3.70
C VAL A 129 -4.87 -7.06 -3.11
N GLU A 130 -3.57 -7.01 -2.87
CA GLU A 130 -2.84 -5.81 -2.45
C GLU A 130 -1.83 -5.39 -3.52
N VAL A 131 -1.73 -4.10 -3.81
CA VAL A 131 -0.68 -3.55 -4.67
C VAL A 131 0.66 -3.54 -3.93
N THR A 132 1.67 -4.24 -4.45
CA THR A 132 3.00 -4.38 -3.80
C THR A 132 4.14 -3.72 -4.59
N ILE A 133 3.80 -2.88 -5.55
CA ILE A 133 4.74 -2.01 -6.27
C ILE A 133 4.34 -0.53 -6.06
N PRO A 134 5.22 0.46 -6.32
CA PRO A 134 4.93 1.87 -6.02
C PRO A 134 3.62 2.39 -6.61
N TRP A 135 3.39 2.07 -7.88
CA TRP A 135 2.14 2.26 -8.59
C TRP A 135 2.08 1.34 -9.81
N VAL A 136 0.87 1.06 -10.30
CA VAL A 136 0.61 0.32 -11.53
C VAL A 136 -0.34 1.13 -12.41
N ASN A 137 0.02 1.33 -13.68
CA ASN A 137 -0.91 1.91 -14.65
C ASN A 137 -2.01 0.91 -14.97
N VAL A 138 -3.24 1.41 -15.11
CA VAL A 138 -4.40 0.58 -15.42
C VAL A 138 -5.14 1.11 -16.65
N THR A 139 -5.89 0.22 -17.28
CA THR A 139 -6.76 0.56 -18.41
C THR A 139 -8.21 0.46 -17.96
N LEU A 140 -9.00 1.49 -18.22
CA LEU A 140 -10.43 1.45 -17.99
C LEU A 140 -11.08 0.44 -18.94
N ASP A 141 -11.90 -0.46 -18.40
CA ASP A 141 -12.68 -1.45 -19.18
C ASP A 141 -14.02 -0.88 -19.63
N ASN A 142 -14.56 0.09 -18.90
CA ASN A 142 -15.78 0.81 -19.29
C ASN A 142 -15.57 1.65 -20.56
N ASP A 143 -16.64 1.80 -21.35
CA ASP A 143 -16.67 2.75 -22.47
C ASP A 143 -16.53 4.19 -21.97
N ASP A 144 -17.16 4.51 -20.83
CA ASP A 144 -17.15 5.84 -20.22
C ASP A 144 -16.82 5.79 -18.71
N PRO A 145 -15.97 6.70 -18.20
CA PRO A 145 -15.67 6.80 -16.77
C PRO A 145 -16.90 7.27 -15.97
N GLN A 146 -17.16 6.64 -14.83
CA GLN A 146 -18.31 6.94 -13.96
C GLN A 146 -17.94 7.95 -12.88
N SER A 147 -16.80 7.75 -12.20
CA SER A 147 -16.37 8.62 -11.11
C SER A 147 -15.93 10.02 -11.61
N PRO A 148 -16.22 11.10 -10.84
CA PRO A 148 -15.81 12.45 -11.22
C PRO A 148 -14.30 12.62 -11.41
N TRP A 149 -13.49 11.95 -10.58
CA TRP A 149 -12.03 11.98 -10.70
C TRP A 149 -11.55 11.33 -11.99
N LEU A 150 -12.13 10.18 -12.35
CA LEU A 150 -11.71 9.46 -13.55
C LEU A 150 -12.10 10.20 -14.84
N LYS A 151 -13.28 10.85 -14.84
CA LYS A 151 -13.69 11.76 -15.93
C LYS A 151 -12.62 12.83 -16.19
N HIS A 152 -12.10 13.43 -15.12
CA HIS A 152 -11.04 14.43 -15.23
C HIS A 152 -9.73 13.84 -15.76
N GLN A 153 -9.31 12.67 -15.27
CA GLN A 153 -8.10 11.99 -15.73
C GLN A 153 -8.14 11.69 -17.23
N VAL A 154 -9.26 11.14 -17.71
CA VAL A 154 -9.47 10.82 -19.13
C VAL A 154 -9.49 12.10 -19.97
N GLU A 155 -10.21 13.14 -19.55
CA GLU A 155 -10.26 14.43 -20.26
C GLU A 155 -8.88 15.07 -20.42
N LYS A 156 -8.02 14.94 -19.40
CA LYS A 156 -6.65 15.48 -19.41
C LYS A 156 -5.61 14.53 -19.98
N ASN A 157 -6.01 13.35 -20.46
CA ASN A 157 -5.12 12.30 -20.94
C ASN A 157 -4.01 11.96 -19.91
N LEU A 158 -4.40 11.89 -18.65
CA LEU A 158 -3.53 11.56 -17.53
C LEU A 158 -3.60 10.05 -17.23
N PRO A 159 -2.49 9.45 -16.77
CA PRO A 159 -2.47 8.03 -16.44
C PRO A 159 -3.39 7.72 -15.27
N ILE A 160 -4.09 6.60 -15.35
CA ILE A 160 -4.91 6.05 -14.27
C ILE A 160 -4.05 5.02 -13.54
N ARG A 161 -3.98 5.11 -12.22
CA ARG A 161 -3.06 4.30 -11.41
C ARG A 161 -3.74 3.75 -10.17
N PHE A 162 -3.34 2.53 -9.81
CA PHE A 162 -3.42 2.05 -8.42
C PHE A 162 -2.05 2.19 -7.76
N TYR A 163 -2.06 2.37 -6.45
CA TYR A 163 -0.91 2.74 -5.64
C TYR A 163 -0.59 1.68 -4.60
N TYR A 164 0.67 1.65 -4.20
CA TYR A 164 1.20 0.76 -3.17
C TYR A 164 0.30 0.67 -1.92
N SER A 165 0.08 -0.56 -1.44
CA SER A 165 -0.74 -0.95 -0.29
C SER A 165 -2.26 -0.73 -0.45
N GLN A 166 -2.75 -0.36 -1.64
CA GLN A 166 -4.18 -0.42 -1.90
C GLN A 166 -4.67 -1.87 -1.95
N VAL A 167 -5.76 -2.13 -1.23
CA VAL A 167 -6.47 -3.42 -1.24
C VAL A 167 -7.66 -3.31 -2.19
N LEU A 168 -7.73 -4.21 -3.17
CA LEU A 168 -8.69 -4.18 -4.27
C LEU A 168 -9.30 -5.56 -4.50
N TRP A 169 -10.38 -5.60 -5.27
CA TRP A 169 -11.08 -6.82 -5.63
C TRP A 169 -10.79 -7.21 -7.07
N VAL A 170 -10.46 -8.48 -7.29
CA VAL A 170 -10.30 -9.07 -8.62
C VAL A 170 -11.41 -10.07 -8.85
N ASP A 171 -12.17 -9.89 -9.94
CA ASP A 171 -13.31 -10.75 -10.28
C ASP A 171 -13.12 -11.50 -11.61
N GLN A 172 -12.09 -11.17 -12.39
CA GLN A 172 -11.72 -11.87 -13.62
C GLN A 172 -10.22 -11.88 -13.86
N ILE A 173 -9.77 -12.90 -14.58
CA ILE A 173 -8.39 -13.10 -15.01
C ILE A 173 -8.41 -13.37 -16.52
N LYS A 174 -7.53 -12.71 -17.27
CA LYS A 174 -7.30 -13.03 -18.68
C LYS A 174 -5.82 -13.19 -18.97
N THR A 175 -5.51 -14.01 -19.96
CA THR A 175 -4.16 -14.10 -20.54
C THR A 175 -4.14 -13.31 -21.84
N GLY A 176 -3.22 -12.36 -21.94
CA GLY A 176 -2.98 -11.58 -23.14
C GLY A 176 -2.37 -12.43 -24.27
N THR A 177 -2.37 -11.90 -25.49
CA THR A 177 -1.75 -12.56 -26.65
C THR A 177 -0.23 -12.69 -26.53
N ASP A 178 0.37 -11.89 -25.67
CA ASP A 178 1.79 -11.91 -25.28
C ASP A 178 2.10 -12.91 -24.16
N GLY A 179 1.09 -13.64 -23.66
CA GLY A 179 1.20 -14.59 -22.56
C GLY A 179 1.18 -13.97 -21.17
N ASN A 180 1.04 -12.65 -21.06
CA ASN A 180 0.99 -11.96 -19.77
C ASN A 180 -0.41 -12.09 -19.13
N ILE A 181 -0.44 -12.21 -17.81
CA ILE A 181 -1.69 -12.33 -17.05
C ILE A 181 -2.16 -10.94 -16.63
N TRP A 182 -3.45 -10.69 -16.82
CA TRP A 182 -4.13 -9.45 -16.47
C TRP A 182 -5.27 -9.75 -15.51
N TYR A 183 -5.40 -8.92 -14.49
CA TYR A 183 -6.54 -8.95 -13.57
C TYR A 183 -7.53 -7.86 -13.93
N ARG A 184 -8.82 -8.20 -13.85
CA ARG A 184 -9.88 -7.21 -13.84
C ARG A 184 -10.09 -6.77 -12.40
N VAL A 185 -9.75 -5.51 -12.14
CA VAL A 185 -9.65 -4.93 -10.81
C VAL A 185 -10.76 -3.91 -10.62
N ASN A 186 -11.37 -3.92 -9.45
CA ASN A 186 -12.37 -2.95 -9.04
C ASN A 186 -12.33 -2.74 -7.52
N GLU A 187 -13.01 -1.68 -7.06
CA GLU A 187 -13.37 -1.54 -5.66
C GLU A 187 -14.69 -2.28 -5.46
N ARG A 188 -14.74 -3.23 -4.52
CA ARG A 188 -15.94 -4.03 -4.32
C ARG A 188 -17.10 -3.23 -3.73
N TYR A 189 -16.78 -2.27 -2.88
CA TYR A 189 -17.72 -1.41 -2.19
C TYR A 189 -17.43 0.05 -2.52
N GLY A 190 -18.48 0.86 -2.63
CA GLY A 190 -18.34 2.30 -2.91
C GLY A 190 -17.96 2.64 -4.36
N ASN A 191 -17.77 1.64 -5.22
CA ASN A 191 -17.45 1.84 -6.63
C ASN A 191 -18.69 2.31 -7.41
N PRO A 192 -18.63 3.47 -8.10
CA PRO A 192 -19.72 3.95 -8.94
C PRO A 192 -19.90 3.15 -10.24
N GLY A 193 -19.07 2.14 -10.50
CA GLY A 193 -19.14 1.24 -11.65
C GLY A 193 -17.89 1.23 -12.53
N ASP A 194 -16.80 1.87 -12.09
CA ASP A 194 -15.52 1.88 -12.81
C ASP A 194 -14.78 0.54 -12.62
N ILE A 195 -14.38 -0.08 -13.72
CA ILE A 195 -13.74 -1.38 -13.78
C ILE A 195 -12.46 -1.26 -14.61
N PHE A 196 -11.39 -1.89 -14.16
CA PHE A 196 -10.08 -1.71 -14.76
C PHE A 196 -9.44 -3.05 -15.12
N TRP A 197 -8.56 -3.04 -16.13
CA TRP A 197 -7.58 -4.10 -16.35
C TRP A 197 -6.20 -3.62 -15.94
N ALA A 198 -5.48 -4.46 -15.21
CA ALA A 198 -4.14 -4.18 -14.74
C ALA A 198 -3.22 -5.40 -14.88
N PRO A 199 -1.91 -5.21 -15.11
CA PRO A 199 -0.94 -6.30 -15.10
C PRO A 199 -0.94 -7.03 -13.76
N ALA A 200 -1.17 -8.34 -13.78
CA ALA A 200 -1.40 -9.12 -12.58
C ALA A 200 -0.18 -9.18 -11.64
N GLN A 201 1.03 -9.01 -12.18
CA GLN A 201 2.27 -9.03 -11.39
C GLN A 201 2.36 -7.89 -10.37
N ALA A 202 1.57 -6.82 -10.51
CA ALA A 202 1.55 -5.73 -9.52
C ALA A 202 0.87 -6.11 -8.20
N PHE A 203 0.16 -7.25 -8.16
CA PHE A 203 -0.78 -7.59 -7.11
C PHE A 203 -0.39 -8.87 -6.38
N ARG A 204 -0.35 -8.82 -5.06
CA ARG A 204 -0.24 -9.98 -4.18
C ARG A 204 -1.65 -10.41 -3.77
N VAL A 205 -1.95 -11.69 -3.90
CA VAL A 205 -3.22 -12.25 -3.39
C VAL A 205 -3.19 -12.25 -1.86
N ILE A 206 -4.25 -11.73 -1.24
CA ILE A 206 -4.44 -11.80 0.22
C ILE A 206 -5.12 -13.13 0.53
N MET A 207 -4.50 -13.93 1.39
CA MET A 207 -5.04 -15.23 1.77
C MET A 207 -5.95 -15.14 3.01
N PRO A 208 -6.95 -16.05 3.16
CA PRO A 208 -7.88 -16.00 4.30
C PRO A 208 -7.17 -16.05 5.66
N GLU A 209 -6.10 -16.83 5.77
CA GLU A 209 -5.28 -16.96 6.97
C GLU A 209 -4.63 -15.64 7.42
N GLU A 210 -4.39 -14.70 6.51
CA GLU A 210 -3.75 -13.41 6.83
C GLU A 210 -4.66 -12.45 7.60
N VAL A 211 -5.97 -12.67 7.50
CA VAL A 211 -7.00 -11.82 8.13
C VAL A 211 -7.84 -12.59 9.14
N THR A 212 -7.34 -13.73 9.61
CA THR A 212 -8.01 -14.47 10.68
C THR A 212 -8.18 -13.58 11.91
N PRO A 213 -9.35 -13.64 12.58
CA PRO A 213 -9.59 -12.86 13.77
C PRO A 213 -8.57 -13.14 14.88
N ILE A 214 -8.20 -12.09 15.61
CA ILE A 214 -7.36 -12.15 16.80
C ILE A 214 -8.31 -12.20 18.01
N THR A 215 -8.14 -13.21 18.87
CA THR A 215 -8.92 -13.41 20.10
C THR A 215 -10.44 -13.24 19.93
N PRO A 216 -11.08 -13.90 18.95
CA PRO A 216 -12.51 -13.72 18.67
C PRO A 216 -13.42 -14.09 19.86
N GLU A 217 -12.95 -14.90 20.78
CA GLU A 217 -13.66 -15.31 22.00
C GLU A 217 -13.77 -14.22 23.08
N VAL A 218 -12.98 -13.15 22.99
CA VAL A 218 -13.00 -12.06 23.98
C VAL A 218 -14.12 -11.07 23.64
N GLU A 219 -15.12 -10.95 24.51
CA GLU A 219 -16.27 -10.07 24.31
C GLU A 219 -16.01 -8.62 24.75
N ASP A 220 -15.33 -8.40 25.89
CA ASP A 220 -15.07 -7.06 26.43
C ASP A 220 -13.87 -6.39 25.75
N LYS A 221 -14.06 -6.05 24.47
CA LYS A 221 -13.10 -5.29 23.66
C LYS A 221 -13.49 -3.82 23.61
N ARG A 222 -12.51 -2.95 23.81
CA ARG A 222 -12.67 -1.52 23.53
C ARG A 222 -11.43 -0.89 22.91
N ILE A 223 -11.66 0.14 22.12
CA ILE A 223 -10.64 1.03 21.57
C ILE A 223 -10.75 2.36 22.29
N GLU A 224 -9.64 2.84 22.84
CA GLU A 224 -9.51 4.19 23.36
C GLU A 224 -8.65 5.03 22.43
N ILE A 225 -9.19 6.16 21.97
CA ILE A 225 -8.56 7.04 20.98
C ILE A 225 -8.29 8.39 21.62
N ASP A 226 -7.03 8.78 21.72
CA ASP A 226 -6.61 10.09 22.22
C ASP A 226 -6.30 11.03 21.05
N VAL A 227 -7.24 11.94 20.78
CA VAL A 227 -7.14 12.87 19.65
C VAL A 227 -6.50 14.20 20.04
N ASN A 228 -5.99 14.34 21.27
CA ASN A 228 -5.28 15.55 21.66
C ASN A 228 -4.07 15.77 20.72
N TYR A 229 -3.92 17.01 20.23
CA TYR A 229 -2.90 17.38 19.23
C TYR A 229 -1.47 17.00 19.63
N SER A 230 -1.18 16.96 20.94
CA SER A 230 0.14 16.61 21.47
C SER A 230 0.39 15.10 21.61
N ARG A 231 -0.66 14.27 21.50
CA ARG A 231 -0.64 12.85 21.85
C ARG A 231 -0.95 11.93 20.67
N GLN A 232 -2.11 12.08 20.03
CA GLN A 232 -2.48 11.36 18.79
C GLN A 232 -2.13 9.87 18.83
N PHE A 233 -2.75 9.10 19.72
CA PHE A 233 -2.58 7.64 19.81
C PHE A 233 -3.90 6.88 19.99
N LEU A 234 -3.85 5.58 19.76
CA LEU A 234 -4.95 4.65 19.94
C LEU A 234 -4.47 3.41 20.69
N SER A 235 -5.27 2.97 21.65
CA SER A 235 -5.03 1.77 22.46
C SER A 235 -6.20 0.80 22.34
N CYS A 236 -5.91 -0.49 22.18
CA CYS A 236 -6.89 -1.58 22.19
C CYS A 236 -6.81 -2.33 23.52
N TYR A 237 -7.96 -2.56 24.14
CA TYR A 237 -8.07 -3.21 25.45
C TYR A 237 -8.96 -4.45 25.41
N GLU A 238 -8.53 -5.48 26.13
CA GLU A 238 -9.32 -6.65 26.51
C GLU A 238 -9.54 -6.62 28.02
N GLY A 239 -10.78 -6.36 28.46
CA GLY A 239 -11.04 -6.03 29.86
C GLY A 239 -10.19 -4.82 30.27
N ASN A 240 -9.37 -4.93 31.32
CA ASN A 240 -8.51 -3.83 31.78
C ASN A 240 -7.07 -3.86 31.22
N THR A 241 -6.76 -4.80 30.33
CA THR A 241 -5.40 -4.99 29.81
C THR A 241 -5.25 -4.34 28.44
N GLU A 242 -4.26 -3.46 28.26
CA GLU A 242 -3.89 -2.95 26.94
C GLU A 242 -3.15 -4.05 26.16
N VAL A 243 -3.68 -4.43 25.00
CA VAL A 243 -3.12 -5.49 24.14
C VAL A 243 -2.47 -4.94 22.87
N TYR A 244 -2.76 -3.68 22.52
CA TYR A 244 -2.16 -3.01 21.37
C TYR A 244 -2.15 -1.50 21.55
N PHE A 245 -1.13 -0.86 20.97
CA PHE A 245 -0.94 0.58 20.98
C PHE A 245 -0.32 1.04 19.66
N CYS A 246 -0.85 2.10 19.07
CA CYS A 246 -0.27 2.73 17.88
C CYS A 246 -0.48 4.24 17.86
N ARG A 247 0.26 4.93 16.98
CA ARG A 247 0.04 6.36 16.71
C ARG A 247 -1.06 6.53 15.67
N ILE A 248 -1.78 7.64 15.77
CA ILE A 248 -2.82 8.01 14.82
C ILE A 248 -2.53 9.36 14.17
N SER A 249 -3.34 9.69 13.16
CA SER A 249 -3.56 11.04 12.67
C SER A 249 -5.05 11.27 12.48
N SER A 250 -5.68 12.06 13.35
CA SER A 250 -7.10 12.41 13.28
C SER A 250 -7.36 13.68 12.46
N GLY A 251 -8.63 13.89 12.08
CA GLY A 251 -9.08 15.11 11.40
C GLY A 251 -9.14 16.34 12.33
N ARG A 252 -9.26 17.55 11.76
CA ARG A 252 -9.35 18.84 12.49
C ARG A 252 -10.44 19.71 11.87
N GLY A 253 -11.59 19.89 12.54
CA GLY A 253 -12.63 20.82 12.07
C GLY A 253 -14.08 20.46 12.40
N LYS A 254 -15.01 21.37 12.07
CA LYS A 254 -16.46 21.11 12.13
C LYS A 254 -16.79 20.06 11.06
N ASN A 255 -17.28 18.90 11.49
CA ASN A 255 -17.44 17.64 10.73
C ASN A 255 -16.19 16.73 10.64
N SER A 256 -15.10 17.03 11.36
CA SER A 256 -13.99 16.08 11.59
C SER A 256 -14.13 15.39 12.95
N THR A 257 -13.29 14.37 13.24
CA THR A 257 -13.08 13.89 14.62
C THR A 257 -12.83 15.12 15.51
N PRO A 258 -13.55 15.31 16.63
CA PRO A 258 -13.68 16.66 17.20
C PRO A 258 -12.33 17.17 17.73
N LEU A 259 -12.01 18.43 17.41
CA LEU A 259 -11.60 19.51 18.34
C LEU A 259 -11.16 20.80 17.58
N SER A 260 -11.13 21.91 18.33
CA SER A 260 -11.13 23.31 17.87
C SER A 260 -9.76 23.95 17.59
N ALA A 261 -9.85 25.11 16.91
CA ALA A 261 -8.85 26.11 16.48
C ALA A 261 -8.01 25.78 15.22
N TYR A 262 -7.70 26.79 14.41
CA TYR A 262 -7.40 26.77 12.95
C TYR A 262 -5.94 27.16 12.60
N GLY A 263 -5.41 26.73 11.44
CA GLY A 263 -4.52 27.60 10.63
C GLY A 263 -2.99 27.42 10.60
N ALA A 264 -2.41 26.22 10.53
CA ALA A 264 -0.97 26.06 10.20
C ALA A 264 -0.79 25.67 8.71
N PRO A 265 -0.14 26.48 7.85
CA PRO A 265 -0.01 26.18 6.42
C PRO A 265 0.93 25.01 6.20
N GLY A 266 0.44 23.85 5.71
CA GLY A 266 1.14 22.64 5.20
C GLY A 266 1.16 21.40 6.11
N TYR A 267 0.05 21.17 6.79
CA TYR A 267 -0.24 19.91 7.50
C TYR A 267 -0.79 18.86 6.49
N PRO A 268 -0.46 17.55 6.62
CA PRO A 268 -0.98 16.49 5.74
C PRO A 268 -2.52 16.40 5.81
N PRO A 269 -3.18 15.78 4.81
CA PRO A 269 -4.64 15.74 4.72
C PRO A 269 -5.27 15.22 6.01
N THR A 270 -6.01 16.10 6.67
CA THR A 270 -6.89 15.75 7.77
C THR A 270 -8.03 14.92 7.22
N SER A 271 -8.37 13.82 7.88
CA SER A 271 -9.56 13.04 7.54
C SER A 271 -10.84 13.88 7.70
N HIS A 272 -11.88 13.54 6.94
CA HIS A 272 -13.22 14.13 7.08
C HIS A 272 -14.01 13.49 8.25
N GLY A 273 -13.32 13.05 9.30
CA GLY A 273 -13.93 12.30 10.43
C GLY A 273 -13.17 11.05 10.86
N CYS A 274 -12.30 10.50 10.00
CA CYS A 274 -11.59 9.23 10.25
C CYS A 274 -10.42 9.36 11.23
N VAL A 275 -9.97 8.22 11.76
CA VAL A 275 -8.72 8.12 12.52
C VAL A 275 -7.74 7.34 11.65
N ASN A 276 -6.73 8.02 11.11
CA ASN A 276 -5.75 7.38 10.23
C ASN A 276 -4.70 6.67 11.07
N VAL A 277 -4.35 5.44 10.69
CA VAL A 277 -3.24 4.63 11.24
C VAL A 277 -2.40 4.09 10.09
N SER A 278 -1.27 3.45 10.37
CA SER A 278 -0.52 2.74 9.31
C SER A 278 -1.34 1.55 8.77
N PRO A 279 -1.11 1.08 7.53
CA PRO A 279 -1.77 -0.11 7.02
C PRO A 279 -1.58 -1.36 7.89
N GLU A 280 -0.41 -1.52 8.51
CA GLU A 280 -0.12 -2.62 9.43
C GLU A 280 -0.96 -2.54 10.71
N ASP A 281 -1.05 -1.35 11.31
CA ASP A 281 -1.91 -1.08 12.46
C ASP A 281 -3.39 -1.31 12.12
N ALA A 282 -3.84 -0.83 10.95
CA ALA A 282 -5.20 -1.04 10.46
C ALA A 282 -5.52 -2.53 10.31
N LYS A 283 -4.61 -3.33 9.75
CA LYS A 283 -4.76 -4.78 9.60
C LYS A 283 -4.86 -5.46 10.96
N TRP A 284 -4.02 -5.08 11.93
CA TRP A 284 -4.10 -5.63 13.28
C TRP A 284 -5.45 -5.31 13.93
N ILE A 285 -5.86 -4.04 13.89
CA ILE A 285 -7.12 -3.57 14.49
C ILE A 285 -8.31 -4.28 13.82
N PHE A 286 -8.35 -4.35 12.49
CA PHE A 286 -9.42 -5.01 11.72
C PHE A 286 -9.61 -6.48 12.15
N ARG A 287 -8.50 -7.22 12.31
CA ARG A 287 -8.54 -8.62 12.75
C ARG A 287 -8.95 -8.75 14.22
N TRP A 288 -8.67 -7.76 15.04
CA TRP A 288 -8.98 -7.80 16.47
C TRP A 288 -10.41 -7.34 16.80
N THR A 289 -11.01 -6.47 15.99
CA THR A 289 -12.34 -5.91 16.25
C THR A 289 -13.50 -6.89 16.04
N HIS A 290 -14.62 -6.59 16.71
CA HIS A 290 -15.90 -7.26 16.57
C HIS A 290 -16.93 -6.42 15.80
N PRO A 291 -17.82 -7.06 15.03
CA PRO A 291 -17.85 -8.49 14.74
C PRO A 291 -16.72 -8.91 13.78
N ALA A 292 -16.32 -10.17 13.83
CA ALA A 292 -15.38 -10.72 12.85
C ALA A 292 -15.96 -10.60 11.43
N VAL A 293 -15.17 -10.05 10.51
CA VAL A 293 -15.59 -9.84 9.12
C VAL A 293 -15.32 -11.10 8.30
N PRO A 294 -16.32 -11.67 7.61
CA PRO A 294 -16.10 -12.79 6.71
C PRO A 294 -15.13 -12.40 5.59
N PHE A 295 -14.13 -13.25 5.32
CA PHE A 295 -13.14 -12.99 4.28
C PHE A 295 -13.79 -12.75 2.90
N GLU A 296 -14.82 -13.53 2.60
CA GLU A 296 -15.51 -13.44 1.31
C GLU A 296 -16.25 -12.13 1.11
N THR A 297 -16.80 -11.51 2.15
CA THR A 297 -17.47 -10.20 2.00
C THR A 297 -16.46 -9.08 2.20
N GLY A 298 -15.57 -9.18 3.18
CA GLY A 298 -14.58 -8.15 3.50
C GLY A 298 -15.19 -6.89 4.14
N ASP A 299 -16.50 -6.87 4.37
CA ASP A 299 -17.21 -5.83 5.11
C ASP A 299 -18.35 -6.43 5.93
N VAL A 300 -18.61 -5.82 7.10
CA VAL A 300 -19.79 -6.03 7.93
C VAL A 300 -20.16 -4.69 8.58
N THR A 301 -21.39 -4.23 8.37
CA THR A 301 -21.95 -3.10 9.09
C THR A 301 -23.02 -3.59 10.06
N ILE A 302 -22.86 -3.25 11.35
CA ILE A 302 -23.89 -3.49 12.36
C ILE A 302 -24.43 -2.17 12.93
N SER A 303 -25.70 -2.18 13.31
CA SER A 303 -26.36 -1.07 14.00
C SER A 303 -26.83 -1.55 15.36
N GLY A 304 -26.33 -0.96 16.46
CA GLY A 304 -26.74 -1.29 17.83
C GLY A 304 -25.60 -1.82 18.71
N GLU A 305 -25.94 -2.58 19.74
CA GLU A 305 -24.99 -3.23 20.65
C GLU A 305 -24.34 -4.46 19.99
N GLY A 306 -23.09 -4.77 20.35
CA GLY A 306 -22.39 -5.98 19.88
C GLY A 306 -21.15 -5.76 19.02
N SER A 307 -20.68 -4.52 18.85
CA SER A 307 -19.35 -4.24 18.27
C SER A 307 -18.33 -3.87 19.35
N THR A 308 -17.06 -3.86 18.96
CA THR A 308 -16.00 -3.28 19.79
C THR A 308 -16.34 -1.83 20.17
N ARG A 309 -16.33 -1.54 21.47
CA ARG A 309 -16.66 -0.19 21.97
C ARG A 309 -15.57 0.80 21.60
N ILE A 310 -15.95 2.00 21.18
CA ILE A 310 -15.00 3.07 20.85
C ILE A 310 -15.18 4.21 21.86
N ILE A 311 -14.08 4.64 22.48
CA ILE A 311 -14.02 5.77 23.42
C ILE A 311 -13.06 6.80 22.85
N VAL A 312 -13.54 8.01 22.58
CA VAL A 312 -12.69 9.12 22.13
C VAL A 312 -12.43 10.07 23.30
N LYS A 313 -11.14 10.39 23.53
CA LYS A 313 -10.68 11.31 24.57
C LYS A 313 -10.10 12.57 23.94
N GLU A 314 -10.55 13.72 24.44
CA GLU A 314 -10.29 15.03 23.86
C GLU A 314 -9.39 15.94 24.74
N TRP A 315 -9.27 15.66 26.04
CA TRP A 315 -8.64 16.54 27.04
C TRP A 315 -7.14 16.35 27.18
#